data_AF-A0A327SL45-F1
#
_entry.id   AF-A0A327SL45-F1
#
_cell.length_a   1.000
_cell.length_b   1.000
_cell.length_c   1.000
_cell.angle_alpha   90.00
_cell.angle_beta   90.00
_cell.angle_gamma   90.00
#
_symmetry.space_group_name_H-M   'P 1'
#
loop_
_entity.id
_entity.type
_entity.pdbx_description
1 polymer ?
#
loop_
_entity_poly.entity_id
_entity_poly.type
_entity_poly.pdbx_seq_one_letter_code
_entity_poly.pdbx_strand_id
1 'polypeptide(L)'
;MTDGREEEITKAEYASQMSLWCMLASPLAATNDIRHMTEEVKRILLNPEVILLNQDSLGKQAVRKLNNETWIVFLKPLANGDYALAILNRTDQTRKITYNFGLTGNYQIRDLWQHKVIATGNNWSGNVNSYETKLFRLIRK
;
A
#
# COMPACT_ATOMS: atom_id res chain seq x y z
N MET A 1 -35.17 -15.07 7.96
CA MET A 1 -33.85 -15.15 8.62
C MET A 1 -32.81 -15.23 7.51
N THR A 2 -32.29 -14.09 7.09
CA THR A 2 -31.19 -14.01 6.11
C THR A 2 -29.90 -14.05 6.91
N ASP A 3 -29.01 -15.00 6.61
CA ASP A 3 -27.76 -15.13 7.34
C ASP A 3 -26.89 -13.88 7.12
N GLY A 4 -26.67 -13.14 8.20
CA GLY A 4 -26.01 -11.83 8.21
C GLY A 4 -24.50 -11.94 8.16
N ARG A 5 -23.95 -12.50 7.08
CA ARG A 5 -22.52 -12.37 6.76
C ARG A 5 -22.34 -11.42 5.58
N GLU A 6 -22.62 -10.15 5.81
CA GLU A 6 -21.77 -9.12 5.21
C GLU A 6 -20.50 -9.10 6.06
N GLU A 7 -19.45 -9.78 5.60
CA GLU A 7 -18.14 -9.71 6.24
C GLU A 7 -17.68 -8.24 6.20
N GLU A 8 -17.76 -7.58 7.35
CA GLU A 8 -17.41 -6.18 7.50
C GLU A 8 -15.91 -6.02 7.20
N ILE A 9 -15.60 -5.54 6.00
CA ILE A 9 -14.22 -5.26 5.57
C ILE A 9 -13.54 -4.40 6.63
N THR A 10 -12.44 -4.89 7.17
CA THR A 10 -11.70 -4.18 8.21
C THR A 10 -11.04 -2.93 7.65
N LYS A 11 -10.72 -2.00 8.55
CA LYS A 11 -9.99 -0.76 8.25
C LYS A 11 -8.69 -1.02 7.48
N ALA A 12 -7.98 -2.08 7.88
CA ALA A 12 -6.73 -2.51 7.25
C ALA A 12 -6.95 -2.99 5.83
N GLU A 13 -8.04 -3.72 5.57
CA GLU A 13 -8.39 -4.21 4.24
C GLU A 13 -8.81 -3.08 3.30
N TYR A 14 -9.57 -2.08 3.75
CA TYR A 14 -9.87 -0.88 2.94
C TYR A 14 -8.59 -0.10 2.57
N ALA A 15 -7.68 0.08 3.53
CA ALA A 15 -6.39 0.72 3.27
C ALA A 15 -5.52 -0.11 2.32
N SER A 16 -5.54 -1.45 2.45
CA SER A 16 -4.89 -2.38 1.51
C SER A 16 -5.46 -2.22 0.10
N GLN A 17 -6.77 -2.19 -0.03
CA GLN A 17 -7.47 -2.06 -1.31
C GLN A 17 -7.09 -0.76 -2.01
N MET A 18 -7.16 0.37 -1.30
CA MET A 18 -6.75 1.69 -1.80
C MET A 18 -5.27 1.69 -2.21
N SER A 19 -4.40 1.10 -1.38
CA SER A 19 -2.97 0.99 -1.69
C SER A 19 -2.72 0.25 -3.00
N LEU A 20 -3.39 -0.89 -3.20
CA LEU A 20 -3.21 -1.71 -4.40
C LEU A 20 -3.77 -1.04 -5.65
N TRP A 21 -4.94 -0.40 -5.60
CA TRP A 21 -5.46 0.37 -6.73
C TRP A 21 -4.53 1.52 -7.12
N CYS A 22 -3.96 2.22 -6.14
CA CYS A 22 -3.00 3.27 -6.41
C CYS A 22 -1.72 2.72 -7.06
N MET A 23 -1.19 1.61 -6.55
CA MET A 23 -0.01 0.95 -7.10
C MET A 23 -0.23 0.45 -8.53
N LEU A 24 -1.44 0.00 -8.86
CA LEU A 24 -1.79 -0.51 -10.18
C LEU A 24 -2.21 0.58 -11.17
N ALA A 25 -2.14 1.86 -10.80
CA ALA A 25 -2.61 2.99 -11.61
C ALA A 25 -4.07 2.80 -12.10
N SER A 26 -4.90 2.19 -11.26
CA SER A 26 -6.31 1.95 -11.58
C SER A 26 -7.15 3.23 -11.48
N PRO A 27 -8.29 3.31 -12.19
CA PRO A 27 -9.27 4.36 -11.95
C PRO A 27 -9.73 4.37 -10.49
N LEU A 28 -9.68 5.52 -9.84
CA LEU A 28 -10.17 5.71 -8.47
C LEU A 28 -11.61 6.25 -8.50
N ALA A 29 -12.58 5.34 -8.56
CA ALA A 29 -14.00 5.66 -8.53
C ALA A 29 -14.63 5.18 -7.22
N ALA A 30 -15.04 6.13 -6.36
CA ALA A 30 -15.72 5.81 -5.11
C ALA A 30 -17.15 5.33 -5.37
N THR A 31 -17.51 4.15 -4.87
CA THR A 31 -18.85 3.56 -5.02
C THR A 31 -19.68 3.61 -3.74
N ASN A 32 -19.13 4.17 -2.66
CA ASN A 32 -19.79 4.31 -1.36
C ASN A 32 -20.62 5.62 -1.29
N ASP A 33 -21.52 5.71 -0.30
CA ASP A 33 -22.28 6.96 -0.06
C ASP A 33 -21.35 8.04 0.50
N ILE A 34 -20.86 8.91 -0.38
CA ILE A 34 -19.95 10.00 -0.03
C ILE A 34 -20.58 11.05 0.91
N ARG A 35 -21.92 11.09 1.01
CA ARG A 35 -22.64 12.01 1.90
C ARG A 35 -22.50 11.61 3.36
N HIS A 36 -22.27 10.33 3.63
CA HIS A 36 -22.26 9.73 4.96
C HIS A 36 -21.01 8.86 5.20
N MET A 37 -19.83 9.38 4.85
CA MET A 37 -18.58 8.68 5.15
C MET A 37 -18.15 8.88 6.60
N THR A 38 -17.72 7.80 7.24
CA THR A 38 -16.99 7.88 8.50
C THR A 38 -15.65 8.61 8.28
N GLU A 39 -15.12 9.26 9.32
CA GLU A 39 -13.82 9.95 9.27
C GLU A 39 -12.68 9.02 8.86
N GLU A 40 -12.84 7.73 9.14
CA GLU A 40 -11.91 6.70 8.73
C GLU A 40 -11.91 6.43 7.23
N VAL A 41 -13.08 6.27 6.63
CA VAL A 41 -13.20 6.10 5.18
C VAL A 41 -12.67 7.35 4.48
N LYS A 42 -12.97 8.54 5.01
CA LYS A 42 -12.40 9.81 4.50
C LYS A 42 -10.87 9.79 4.57
N ARG A 43 -10.28 9.39 5.70
CA ARG A 43 -8.82 9.29 5.86
C ARG A 43 -8.18 8.37 4.82
N ILE A 44 -8.86 7.29 4.45
CA ILE A 44 -8.39 6.34 3.44
C ILE A 44 -8.50 6.94 2.03
N LEU A 45 -9.70 7.41 1.66
CA LEU A 45 -9.98 7.90 0.31
C LEU A 45 -9.31 9.23 -0.02
N LEU A 46 -8.98 10.05 1.00
CA LEU A 46 -8.41 11.38 0.85
C LEU A 46 -6.91 11.44 1.21
N ASN A 47 -6.22 10.31 1.38
CA ASN A 47 -4.79 10.33 1.68
C ASN A 47 -3.99 10.86 0.46
N PRO A 48 -3.41 12.08 0.54
CA PRO A 48 -2.79 12.71 -0.62
C PRO A 48 -1.54 11.97 -1.08
N GLU A 49 -0.77 11.38 -0.16
CA GLU A 49 0.46 10.67 -0.52
C GLU A 49 0.18 9.39 -1.29
N VAL A 50 -0.90 8.69 -0.93
CA VAL A 50 -1.33 7.46 -1.60
C VAL A 50 -1.95 7.79 -2.96
N ILE A 51 -2.76 8.85 -3.06
CA ILE A 51 -3.31 9.33 -4.34
C ILE A 51 -2.20 9.76 -5.30
N LEU A 52 -1.16 10.44 -4.81
CA LEU A 52 -0.03 10.85 -5.65
C LEU A 52 0.72 9.68 -6.28
N LEU A 53 0.69 8.48 -5.69
CA LEU A 53 1.23 7.29 -6.35
C LEU A 53 0.42 6.91 -7.60
N ASN A 54 -0.91 7.00 -7.52
CA ASN A 54 -1.82 6.72 -8.62
C ASN A 54 -1.70 7.77 -9.74
N GLN A 55 -1.57 9.04 -9.35
CA GLN A 55 -1.51 10.21 -10.23
C GLN A 55 -0.09 10.57 -10.69
N ASP A 56 0.90 9.72 -10.39
CA ASP A 56 2.29 9.92 -10.80
C ASP A 56 2.40 9.99 -12.33
N SER A 57 3.06 11.05 -12.82
CA SER A 57 3.10 11.40 -14.25
C SER A 57 3.82 10.39 -15.14
N LEU A 58 4.57 9.44 -14.55
CA LEU A 58 5.16 8.34 -15.30
C LEU A 58 4.09 7.38 -15.84
N GLY A 59 2.89 7.35 -15.23
CA GLY A 59 1.75 6.55 -15.69
C GLY A 59 1.99 5.04 -15.69
N LYS A 60 3.04 4.56 -15.01
CA LYS A 60 3.40 3.14 -14.98
C LYS A 60 2.74 2.43 -13.81
N GLN A 61 2.02 1.35 -14.08
CA GLN A 61 1.58 0.41 -13.06
C GLN A 61 2.76 -0.28 -12.37
N ALA A 62 2.56 -0.75 -11.13
CA ALA A 62 3.55 -1.50 -10.39
C ALA A 62 3.84 -2.88 -11.00
N VAL A 63 5.08 -3.33 -10.86
CA VAL A 63 5.49 -4.69 -11.18
C VAL A 63 5.40 -5.55 -9.93
N ARG A 64 4.74 -6.71 -10.03
CA ARG A 64 4.72 -7.71 -8.96
C ARG A 64 6.08 -8.41 -8.89
N LYS A 65 6.82 -8.19 -7.81
CA LYS A 65 8.16 -8.73 -7.56
C LYS A 65 8.15 -10.05 -6.77
N LEU A 66 7.14 -10.24 -5.93
CA LEU A 66 6.93 -11.48 -5.17
C LEU A 66 5.44 -11.84 -5.20
N ASN A 67 5.15 -13.13 -5.33
CA ASN A 67 3.80 -13.68 -5.21
C ASN A 67 3.90 -15.13 -4.70
N ASN A 68 3.58 -15.34 -3.44
CA ASN A 68 3.47 -16.67 -2.85
C ASN A 68 2.23 -16.72 -1.93
N GLU A 69 2.09 -17.81 -1.17
CA GLU A 69 0.93 -18.04 -0.29
C GLU A 69 0.79 -16.96 0.80
N THR A 70 1.90 -16.37 1.25
CA THR A 70 1.92 -15.41 2.36
C THR A 70 1.97 -13.96 1.87
N TRP A 71 2.77 -13.70 0.85
CA TRP A 71 3.20 -12.35 0.48
C TRP A 71 2.94 -12.05 -0.98
N ILE A 72 2.44 -10.85 -1.24
CA ILE A 72 2.56 -10.20 -2.55
C ILE A 72 3.35 -8.91 -2.36
N VAL A 73 4.35 -8.71 -3.20
CA VAL A 73 5.14 -7.48 -3.20
C VAL A 73 5.09 -6.83 -4.56
N PHE A 74 4.72 -5.55 -4.59
CA PHE A 74 4.69 -4.70 -5.77
C PHE A 74 5.72 -3.58 -5.66
N LEU A 75 6.37 -3.27 -6.79
CA LEU A 75 7.30 -2.16 -6.90
C LEU A 75 6.92 -1.30 -8.11
N LYS A 76 6.73 0.00 -7.88
CA LYS A 76 6.33 0.98 -8.89
C LYS A 76 7.43 2.04 -9.04
N PRO A 77 8.06 2.22 -10.21
CA PRO A 77 8.90 3.38 -10.43
C PRO A 77 8.05 4.66 -10.48
N LEU A 78 8.59 5.77 -9.98
CA LEU A 78 7.96 7.09 -10.01
C LEU A 78 8.72 8.02 -10.95
N ALA A 79 8.06 9.06 -11.46
CA ALA A 79 8.62 9.95 -12.47
C ALA A 79 9.92 10.64 -12.02
N ASN A 80 10.04 10.92 -10.73
CA ASN A 80 11.20 11.59 -10.13
C ASN A 80 12.37 10.65 -9.79
N GLY A 81 12.29 9.36 -10.16
CA GLY A 81 13.34 8.37 -9.89
C GLY A 81 13.21 7.65 -8.54
N ASP A 82 12.22 8.01 -7.72
CA ASP A 82 11.84 7.24 -6.53
C ASP A 82 11.12 5.94 -6.92
N TYR A 83 10.87 5.10 -5.91
CA TYR A 83 10.00 3.94 -6.07
C TYR A 83 8.90 3.95 -5.00
N ALA A 84 7.73 3.43 -5.34
CA ALA A 84 6.77 2.97 -4.35
C ALA A 84 6.86 1.45 -4.18
N LEU A 85 6.71 0.99 -2.94
CA LEU A 85 6.78 -0.40 -2.55
C LEU A 85 5.51 -0.74 -1.75
N ALA A 86 4.79 -1.78 -2.16
CA ALA A 86 3.66 -2.32 -1.42
C ALA A 86 3.94 -3.77 -1.05
N ILE A 87 3.80 -4.10 0.24
CA ILE A 87 3.97 -5.45 0.78
C ILE A 87 2.64 -5.85 1.42
N LEU A 88 1.91 -6.74 0.75
CA LEU A 88 0.63 -7.29 1.21
C LEU A 88 0.86 -8.62 1.92
N ASN A 89 0.34 -8.74 3.14
CA ASN A 89 0.11 -10.01 3.81
C ASN A 89 -1.22 -10.62 3.35
N ARG A 90 -1.19 -11.82 2.79
CA ARG A 90 -2.40 -12.54 2.32
C ARG A 90 -3.04 -13.42 3.41
N THR A 91 -2.38 -13.53 4.56
CA THR A 91 -2.80 -14.43 5.63
C THR A 91 -3.64 -13.71 6.66
N ASP A 92 -4.38 -14.50 7.42
CA ASP A 92 -5.26 -14.10 8.53
C ASP A 92 -4.48 -13.75 9.83
N GLN A 93 -3.15 -13.83 9.81
CA GLN A 93 -2.28 -13.64 10.97
C GLN A 93 -1.24 -12.57 10.71
N THR A 94 -0.83 -11.85 11.76
CA THR A 94 0.34 -10.97 11.66
C THR A 94 1.59 -11.78 11.36
N ARG A 95 2.33 -11.37 10.32
CA ARG A 95 3.57 -12.03 9.88
C ARG A 95 4.71 -11.03 9.85
N LYS A 96 5.92 -11.48 10.21
CA LYS A 96 7.14 -10.71 10.05
C LYS A 96 7.76 -11.01 8.68
N ILE A 97 8.22 -9.98 7.98
CA ILE A 97 8.95 -10.09 6.72
C ILE A 97 10.24 -9.28 6.79
N THR A 98 11.27 -9.78 6.12
CA THR A 98 12.41 -8.98 5.69
C THR A 98 12.45 -9.01 4.18
N TYR A 99 12.34 -7.85 3.52
CA TYR A 99 12.28 -7.73 2.07
C TYR A 99 13.39 -6.81 1.56
N ASN A 100 14.27 -7.35 0.72
CA ASN A 100 15.25 -6.57 -0.03
C ASN A 100 14.58 -5.99 -1.27
N PHE A 101 14.77 -4.70 -1.54
CA PHE A 101 14.06 -4.00 -2.62
C PHE A 101 14.50 -4.43 -4.02
N GLY A 102 15.64 -5.12 -4.15
CA GLY A 102 16.24 -5.47 -5.45
C GLY A 102 16.69 -4.23 -6.23
N LEU A 103 17.00 -3.15 -5.51
CA LEU A 103 17.40 -1.85 -6.06
C LEU A 103 18.84 -1.51 -5.62
N THR A 104 19.55 -0.77 -6.46
CA THR A 104 20.91 -0.28 -6.16
C THR A 104 20.84 1.05 -5.41
N GLY A 105 21.60 1.17 -4.32
CA GLY A 105 21.68 2.39 -3.51
C GLY A 105 20.89 2.30 -2.20
N ASN A 106 20.87 3.40 -1.45
CA ASN A 106 20.14 3.52 -0.21
C ASN A 106 18.95 4.47 -0.37
N TYR A 107 17.84 4.13 0.29
CA TYR A 107 16.60 4.88 0.20
C TYR A 107 16.14 5.30 1.59
N GLN A 108 15.61 6.51 1.73
CA GLN A 108 14.75 6.82 2.87
C GLN A 108 13.41 6.11 2.66
N ILE A 109 12.96 5.37 3.68
CA ILE A 109 11.73 4.59 3.63
C ILE A 109 10.66 5.39 4.36
N ARG A 110 9.73 5.98 3.59
CA ARG A 110 8.59 6.73 4.11
C ARG A 110 7.33 5.87 4.06
N ASP A 111 6.71 5.65 5.22
CA ASP A 111 5.38 5.03 5.34
C ASP A 111 4.30 6.06 5.01
N LEU A 112 3.49 5.74 4.00
CA LEU A 112 2.48 6.65 3.45
C LEU A 112 1.17 6.66 4.25
N TRP A 113 0.95 5.65 5.08
CA TRP A 113 -0.19 5.60 6.00
C TRP A 113 0.15 6.28 7.33
N GLN A 114 1.42 6.22 7.75
CA GLN A 114 1.91 6.90 8.96
C GLN A 114 2.47 8.31 8.71
N HIS A 115 2.60 8.72 7.43
CA HIS A 115 3.19 9.99 7.02
C HIS A 115 4.59 10.25 7.61
N LYS A 116 5.40 9.19 7.77
CA LYS A 116 6.67 9.25 8.50
C LYS A 116 7.78 8.49 7.80
N VAL A 117 9.00 9.06 7.83
CA VAL A 117 10.22 8.31 7.49
C VAL A 117 10.56 7.38 8.64
N ILE A 118 10.55 6.08 8.40
CA ILE A 118 10.71 5.04 9.42
C ILE A 118 12.10 4.43 9.44
N ALA A 119 12.83 4.50 8.33
CA ALA A 119 14.16 3.89 8.19
C ALA A 119 14.93 4.46 6.99
N THR A 120 16.18 4.03 6.83
CA THR A 120 16.97 4.21 5.61
C THR A 120 17.68 2.91 5.29
N GLY A 121 17.69 2.49 4.02
CA GLY A 121 18.39 1.28 3.58
C GLY A 121 17.96 0.80 2.19
N ASN A 122 18.36 -0.43 1.86
CA ASN A 122 17.99 -1.15 0.64
C ASN A 122 17.05 -2.35 0.91
N ASN A 123 16.60 -2.48 2.15
CA ASN A 123 15.65 -3.49 2.59
C ASN A 123 14.78 -2.92 3.71
N TRP A 124 13.67 -3.59 3.98
CA TRP A 124 12.81 -3.29 5.13
C TRP A 124 12.49 -4.59 5.88
N SER A 125 12.47 -4.52 7.20
CA SER A 125 12.02 -5.61 8.07
C SER A 125 10.98 -5.11 9.05
N GLY A 126 9.88 -5.84 9.22
CA GLY A 126 8.83 -5.47 10.13
C GLY A 126 7.66 -6.44 10.14
N ASN A 127 6.72 -6.17 11.04
CA ASN A 127 5.47 -6.90 11.13
C ASN A 127 4.42 -6.28 10.19
N VAL A 128 3.67 -7.14 9.52
CA VAL A 128 2.52 -6.78 8.69
C VAL A 128 1.32 -7.55 9.24
N ASN A 129 0.28 -6.83 9.63
CA ASN A 129 -0.92 -7.40 10.21
C ASN A 129 -1.67 -8.28 9.19
N SER A 130 -2.63 -9.06 9.69
CA SER A 130 -3.56 -9.81 8.87
C SER A 130 -4.17 -8.90 7.78
N TYR A 131 -4.11 -9.35 6.53
CA TYR A 131 -4.64 -8.65 5.34
C TYR A 131 -4.16 -7.19 5.14
N GLU A 132 -3.10 -6.76 5.84
CA GLU A 132 -2.55 -5.42 5.74
C GLU A 132 -1.57 -5.31 4.56
N THR A 133 -1.58 -4.14 3.92
CA THR A 133 -0.55 -3.71 2.97
C THR A 133 0.29 -2.61 3.62
N LYS A 134 1.58 -2.87 3.83
CA LYS A 134 2.53 -1.77 4.08
C LYS A 134 2.83 -1.07 2.77
N LEU A 135 2.61 0.24 2.73
CA LEU A 135 2.83 1.06 1.54
C LEU A 135 3.89 2.11 1.84
N PHE A 136 4.99 2.06 1.09
CA PHE A 136 6.15 2.91 1.26
C PHE A 136 6.47 3.70 -0.01
N ARG A 137 6.97 4.93 0.18
CA ARG A 137 7.80 5.61 -0.82
C ARG A 137 9.27 5.47 -0.43
N LEU A 138 10.05 4.98 -1.38
CA LEU A 138 11.50 4.83 -1.31
C LEU A 138 12.13 6.04 -2.00
N ILE A 139 12.60 6.99 -1.20
CA ILE A 139 13.19 8.24 -1.69
C ILE A 139 14.68 8.04 -1.84
N ARG A 140 15.23 8.24 -3.04
CA ARG A 140 16.65 8.03 -3.31
C ARG A 140 17.49 9.06 -2.52
N LYS A 141 18.51 8.57 -1.80
CA LYS A 141 19.56 9.42 -1.22
C LYS A 141 20.68 9.70 -2.21
#